data_AF-A0A9D6TNP4-F1
#
_entry.id   AF-A0A9D6TNP4-F1
#
_cell.length_a   1.000
_cell.length_b   1.000
_cell.length_c   1.000
_cell.angle_alpha   90.00
_cell.angle_beta   90.00
_cell.angle_gamma   90.00
#
_symmetry.space_group_name_H-M   'P 1'
#
loop_
_entity.id
_entity.type
_entity.pdbx_description
1 polymer ?
#
loop_
_entity_poly.entity_id
_entity_poly.type
_entity_poly.pdbx_seq_one_letter_code
_entity_poly.pdbx_strand_id
1 'polypeptide(L)'
;MPQTTLIPSLPAPESYEDLRRGVKETLLAGQRRIEAAKVRAYWETGRLIKGHLRLNAHRAEYGAKVIPRLARDLDIDERTLYHCLQFAEYFPILSARSELTWGHYRLLCQVGNESQRQALLKEAVKRKWRYADLEIRVRSINAARVREGANGNGSAGAMALVPAARPLAPKRGTPGLHLIVDRGGGPAVDLGFKLYRPLTAEQARRFATGEIVRLGDDGSVRHVDEATKADLFTYAAVVRRVVDGDTIVIAIEVAPGVWLEEKLRLRGLDCPEMTTPEGKAAKRFTIALLAPGIAVTIGTTKPDKYDRYLADVFVATGAGDDLFLNQALLANGHAVRKDAWEFADWDKNRVAENVR
;
A
#
# COMPACT_ATOMS: atom_id res chain seq x y z
N MET A 1 33.62 -32.38 -16.22
CA MET A 1 34.00 -32.06 -14.82
C MET A 1 33.43 -30.69 -14.48
N PRO A 2 32.52 -30.54 -13.51
CA PRO A 2 32.16 -29.19 -13.06
C PRO A 2 33.40 -28.58 -12.40
N GLN A 3 33.78 -27.37 -12.82
CA GLN A 3 34.83 -26.62 -12.14
C GLN A 3 34.30 -26.24 -10.76
N THR A 4 34.85 -26.86 -9.71
CA THR A 4 34.58 -26.48 -8.32
C THR A 4 35.20 -25.11 -8.08
N THR A 5 34.40 -24.05 -8.22
CA THR A 5 34.81 -22.71 -7.83
C THR A 5 34.88 -22.66 -6.30
N LEU A 6 36.09 -22.73 -5.75
CA LEU A 6 36.31 -22.56 -4.31
C LEU A 6 35.80 -21.17 -3.90
N ILE A 7 34.85 -21.13 -2.96
CA ILE A 7 34.35 -19.87 -2.40
C ILE A 7 35.41 -19.40 -1.38
N PRO A 8 35.97 -18.19 -1.54
CA PRO A 8 36.97 -17.68 -0.60
C PRO A 8 36.39 -17.60 0.82
N SER A 9 37.18 -17.97 1.83
CA SER A 9 36.77 -17.86 3.23
C SER A 9 36.64 -16.38 3.62
N LEU A 10 35.42 -15.95 3.89
CA LEU A 10 35.18 -14.64 4.49
C LEU A 10 35.56 -14.69 5.98
N PRO A 11 36.11 -13.60 6.55
CA PRO A 11 36.40 -13.53 7.97
C PRO A 11 35.12 -13.74 8.79
N ALA A 12 35.27 -14.39 9.95
CA ALA A 12 34.15 -14.62 10.85
C ALA A 12 33.62 -13.28 11.39
N PRO A 13 32.29 -13.09 11.49
CA PRO A 13 31.73 -11.88 12.06
C PRO A 13 32.13 -11.73 13.55
N GLU A 14 32.63 -10.55 13.92
CA GLU A 14 33.16 -10.28 15.27
C GLU A 14 32.06 -9.94 16.29
N SER A 15 30.87 -9.55 15.82
CA SER A 15 29.70 -9.23 16.66
C SER A 15 28.41 -9.86 16.12
N TYR A 16 27.36 -9.92 16.95
CA TYR A 16 26.04 -10.36 16.51
C TYR A 16 25.41 -9.43 15.46
N GLU A 17 25.69 -8.12 15.53
CA GLU A 17 25.22 -7.17 14.51
C GLU A 17 25.88 -7.43 13.15
N ASP A 18 27.18 -7.74 13.16
CA ASP A 18 27.93 -8.13 11.95
C ASP A 18 27.42 -9.44 11.37
N LEU A 19 27.17 -10.44 12.23
CA LEU A 19 26.57 -11.72 11.83
C LEU A 19 25.21 -11.49 11.18
N ARG A 20 24.32 -10.74 11.84
CA ARG A 20 22.97 -10.45 11.34
C ARG A 20 23.02 -9.73 10.00
N ARG A 21 23.89 -8.73 9.85
CA ARG A 21 24.10 -8.00 8.59
C ARG A 21 24.62 -8.94 7.49
N GLY A 22 25.67 -9.70 7.75
CA GLY A 22 26.28 -10.62 6.79
C GLY A 22 25.32 -11.73 6.32
N VAL A 23 24.56 -12.33 7.23
CA VAL A 23 23.52 -13.33 6.90
C VAL A 23 22.43 -12.70 6.03
N LYS A 24 21.91 -11.53 6.42
CA LYS A 24 20.87 -10.82 5.65
C LYS A 24 21.35 -10.49 4.24
N GLU A 25 22.55 -9.95 4.08
CA GLU A 25 23.11 -9.60 2.77
C GLU A 25 23.32 -10.82 1.89
N THR A 26 23.83 -11.92 2.47
CA THR A 26 24.05 -13.18 1.76
C THR A 26 22.74 -13.76 1.23
N LEU A 27 21.70 -13.83 2.07
CA LEU A 27 20.38 -14.33 1.68
C LEU A 27 19.75 -13.46 0.58
N LEU A 28 19.78 -12.12 0.73
CA LEU A 28 19.24 -11.19 -0.27
C LEU A 28 20.02 -11.27 -1.60
N ALA A 29 21.34 -11.44 -1.57
CA ALA A 29 22.15 -11.64 -2.75
C ALA A 29 21.83 -12.96 -3.47
N GLY A 30 21.57 -14.04 -2.72
CA GLY A 30 21.07 -15.30 -3.27
C GLY A 30 19.71 -15.14 -3.96
N GLN A 31 18.76 -14.52 -3.26
CA GLN A 31 17.40 -14.30 -3.79
C GLN A 31 17.40 -13.46 -5.08
N ARG A 32 18.21 -12.38 -5.14
CA ARG A 32 18.34 -11.55 -6.35
C ARG A 32 18.86 -12.35 -7.54
N ARG A 33 19.83 -13.25 -7.33
CA ARG A 33 20.37 -14.13 -8.40
C ARG A 33 19.31 -15.10 -8.91
N ILE A 34 18.54 -15.71 -8.01
CA ILE A 34 17.43 -16.61 -8.35
C ILE A 34 16.37 -15.86 -9.16
N GLU A 35 15.93 -14.69 -8.71
CA GLU A 35 14.91 -13.91 -9.43
C GLU A 35 15.40 -13.43 -10.80
N ALA A 36 16.64 -12.99 -10.92
CA ALA A 36 17.23 -12.64 -12.22
C ALA A 36 17.30 -13.85 -13.17
N ALA A 37 17.64 -15.04 -12.66
CA ALA A 37 17.63 -16.28 -13.44
C ALA A 37 16.21 -16.65 -13.88
N LYS A 38 15.21 -16.55 -12.98
CA LYS A 38 13.79 -16.80 -13.30
C LYS A 38 13.27 -15.87 -14.38
N VAL A 39 13.54 -14.56 -14.28
CA VAL A 39 13.10 -13.58 -15.28
C VAL A 39 13.66 -13.93 -16.65
N ARG A 40 14.96 -14.23 -16.74
CA ARG A 40 15.59 -14.66 -18.00
C ARG A 40 14.98 -15.95 -18.54
N ALA A 41 14.83 -16.96 -17.69
CA ALA A 41 14.28 -18.26 -18.09
C ALA A 41 12.86 -18.11 -18.65
N TYR A 42 11.96 -17.40 -17.96
CA TYR A 42 10.58 -17.23 -18.41
C TYR A 42 10.46 -16.35 -19.65
N TRP A 43 11.29 -15.32 -19.79
CA TRP A 43 11.37 -14.55 -21.02
C TRP A 43 11.80 -15.42 -22.21
N GLU A 44 12.84 -16.23 -22.01
CA GLU A 44 13.39 -17.13 -23.04
C GLU A 44 12.38 -18.21 -23.43
N THR A 45 11.69 -18.81 -22.46
CA THR A 45 10.57 -19.73 -22.71
C THR A 45 9.52 -19.07 -23.59
N GLY A 46 9.11 -17.84 -23.27
CA GLY A 46 8.18 -17.07 -24.09
C GLY A 46 8.68 -16.82 -25.51
N ARG A 47 9.96 -16.46 -25.64
CA ARG A 47 10.62 -16.20 -26.93
C ARG A 47 10.62 -17.45 -27.81
N LEU A 48 10.90 -18.62 -27.25
CA LEU A 48 10.87 -19.91 -27.95
C LEU A 48 9.46 -20.25 -28.43
N ILE A 49 8.45 -20.15 -27.55
CA ILE A 49 7.04 -20.38 -27.90
C ILE A 49 6.61 -19.41 -29.01
N LYS A 50 6.87 -18.12 -28.87
CA LYS A 50 6.53 -17.08 -29.86
C LYS A 50 7.18 -17.35 -31.21
N GLY A 51 8.47 -17.71 -31.22
CA GLY A 51 9.20 -18.07 -32.43
C GLY A 51 8.58 -19.28 -33.14
N HIS A 52 8.26 -20.33 -32.39
CA HIS A 52 7.63 -21.54 -32.90
C HIS A 52 6.24 -21.27 -33.50
N LEU A 53 5.40 -20.49 -32.79
CA LEU A 53 4.07 -20.10 -33.28
C LEU A 53 4.16 -19.28 -34.57
N ARG A 54 5.12 -18.35 -34.66
CA ARG A 54 5.33 -17.53 -35.86
C ARG A 54 5.73 -18.37 -37.08
N LEU A 55 6.60 -19.37 -36.92
CA LEU A 55 7.01 -20.27 -38.01
C LEU A 55 5.86 -21.15 -38.49
N ASN A 56 4.93 -21.48 -37.60
CA ASN A 56 3.79 -22.36 -37.88
C ASN A 56 2.47 -21.60 -38.04
N ALA A 57 2.51 -20.28 -38.32
CA ALA A 57 1.34 -19.41 -38.37
C ALA A 57 0.29 -19.84 -39.41
N HIS A 58 0.69 -20.57 -40.46
CA HIS A 58 -0.21 -21.14 -41.47
C HIS A 58 -1.13 -22.26 -40.94
N ARG A 59 -0.91 -22.75 -39.71
CA ARG A 59 -1.69 -23.82 -39.06
C ARG A 59 -2.37 -23.27 -37.79
N ALA A 60 -3.42 -22.48 -37.96
CA ALA A 60 -4.11 -21.84 -36.82
C ALA A 60 -4.56 -22.84 -35.73
N GLU A 61 -5.14 -23.99 -36.12
CA GLU A 61 -5.52 -25.06 -35.18
C GLU A 61 -4.34 -25.70 -34.44
N TYR A 62 -3.15 -25.71 -35.05
CA TYR A 62 -1.93 -26.22 -34.42
C TYR A 62 -1.47 -25.26 -33.33
N GLY A 63 -1.43 -23.95 -33.62
CA GLY A 63 -1.03 -22.92 -32.65
C GLY A 63 -1.85 -22.97 -31.36
N ALA A 64 -3.16 -23.21 -31.47
CA ALA A 64 -4.07 -23.36 -30.31
C ALA A 64 -3.75 -24.58 -29.43
N LYS A 65 -3.06 -25.60 -29.96
CA LYS A 65 -2.73 -26.85 -29.24
C LYS A 65 -1.29 -26.88 -28.71
N VAL A 66 -0.42 -25.96 -29.14
CA VAL A 66 1.01 -25.95 -28.76
C VAL A 66 1.19 -25.80 -27.25
N ILE A 67 0.54 -24.80 -26.64
CA ILE A 67 0.70 -24.50 -25.21
C ILE A 67 0.09 -25.60 -24.32
N PRO A 68 -1.15 -26.09 -24.54
CA PRO A 68 -1.70 -27.22 -23.78
C PRO A 68 -0.82 -28.49 -23.86
N ARG A 69 -0.21 -28.75 -25.02
CA ARG A 69 0.69 -29.89 -25.19
C ARG A 69 2.00 -29.68 -24.42
N LEU A 70 2.64 -28.52 -24.56
CA LEU A 70 3.88 -28.20 -23.82
C LEU A 70 3.68 -28.26 -22.30
N ALA A 71 2.53 -27.79 -21.81
CA ALA A 71 2.17 -27.85 -20.40
C ALA A 71 2.17 -29.29 -19.89
N ARG A 72 1.54 -30.21 -20.64
CA ARG A 72 1.50 -31.65 -20.31
C ARG A 72 2.87 -32.31 -20.42
N ASP A 73 3.60 -32.06 -21.50
CA ASP A 73 4.86 -32.73 -21.80
C ASP A 73 5.98 -32.34 -20.81
N LEU A 74 5.91 -31.13 -20.23
CA LEU A 74 6.91 -30.60 -19.29
C LEU A 74 6.45 -30.60 -17.83
N ASP A 75 5.22 -31.01 -17.55
CA ASP A 75 4.58 -30.88 -16.23
C ASP A 75 4.63 -29.45 -15.68
N ILE A 76 4.27 -28.48 -16.54
CA ILE A 76 4.23 -27.05 -16.21
C ILE A 76 2.80 -26.54 -16.37
N ASP A 77 2.34 -25.73 -15.41
CA ASP A 77 1.05 -25.06 -15.48
C ASP A 77 0.89 -24.25 -16.78
N GLU A 78 -0.21 -24.52 -17.51
CA GLU A 78 -0.48 -23.93 -18.82
C GLU A 78 -0.52 -22.39 -18.75
N ARG A 79 -1.08 -21.84 -17.67
CA ARG A 79 -1.15 -20.39 -17.43
C ARG A 79 0.26 -19.77 -17.29
N THR A 80 1.22 -20.49 -16.74
CA THR A 80 2.62 -20.04 -16.69
C THR A 80 3.22 -19.91 -18.09
N LEU A 81 2.94 -20.85 -19.00
CA LEU A 81 3.41 -20.77 -20.39
C LEU A 81 2.77 -19.61 -21.16
N TYR A 82 1.47 -19.34 -20.95
CA TYR A 82 0.82 -18.15 -21.51
C TYR A 82 1.43 -16.85 -20.99
N HIS A 83 1.73 -16.77 -19.69
CA HIS A 83 2.42 -15.59 -19.14
C HIS A 83 3.81 -15.41 -19.74
N CYS A 84 4.56 -16.50 -19.95
CA CYS A 84 5.86 -16.45 -20.62
C CYS A 84 5.71 -15.90 -22.05
N LEU A 85 4.75 -16.42 -22.81
CA LEU A 85 4.46 -15.94 -24.17
C LEU A 85 4.14 -14.44 -24.16
N GLN A 86 3.19 -13.99 -23.34
CA GLN A 86 2.85 -12.57 -23.19
C GLN A 86 4.04 -11.70 -22.78
N PHE A 87 4.91 -12.24 -21.92
CA PHE A 87 6.11 -11.53 -21.49
C PHE A 87 7.07 -11.26 -22.66
N ALA A 88 7.33 -12.26 -23.50
CA ALA A 88 8.16 -12.10 -24.70
C ALA A 88 7.47 -11.31 -25.83
N GLU A 89 6.13 -11.20 -25.80
CA GLU A 89 5.37 -10.33 -26.70
C GLU A 89 5.54 -8.85 -26.34
N TYR A 90 5.30 -8.50 -25.07
CA TYR A 90 5.33 -7.12 -24.60
C TYR A 90 6.72 -6.57 -24.31
N PHE A 91 7.71 -7.44 -24.14
CA PHE A 91 9.11 -7.06 -23.93
C PHE A 91 10.02 -7.80 -24.91
N PRO A 92 10.03 -7.42 -26.21
CA PRO A 92 10.84 -8.12 -27.22
C PRO A 92 12.35 -8.08 -26.96
N ILE A 93 12.81 -7.13 -26.14
CA ILE A 93 14.21 -6.97 -25.73
C ILE A 93 14.22 -6.90 -24.20
N LEU A 94 14.80 -7.92 -23.56
CA LEU A 94 14.97 -7.92 -22.11
C LEU A 94 16.24 -7.16 -21.73
N SER A 95 16.09 -6.09 -20.96
CA SER A 95 17.24 -5.40 -20.36
C SER A 95 17.89 -6.28 -19.31
N ALA A 96 19.14 -6.69 -19.54
CA ALA A 96 19.91 -7.57 -18.67
C ALA A 96 20.23 -6.99 -17.27
N ARG A 97 19.89 -5.72 -17.02
CA ARG A 97 20.21 -4.96 -15.79
C ARG A 97 18.99 -4.58 -14.94
N SER A 98 17.83 -5.15 -15.24
CA SER A 98 16.58 -4.89 -14.49
C SER A 98 16.64 -5.50 -13.08
N GLU A 99 16.46 -4.70 -12.03
CA GLU A 99 16.26 -5.17 -10.64
C GLU A 99 14.85 -5.76 -10.43
N LEU A 100 13.99 -5.78 -11.46
CA LEU A 100 12.61 -6.25 -11.36
C LEU A 100 12.52 -7.77 -11.38
N THR A 101 11.66 -8.32 -10.52
CA THR A 101 11.37 -9.76 -10.44
C THR A 101 10.34 -10.20 -11.48
N TRP A 102 10.14 -11.51 -11.63
CA TRP A 102 9.10 -12.08 -12.50
C TRP A 102 7.70 -11.52 -12.20
N GLY A 103 7.38 -11.34 -10.91
CA GLY A 103 6.11 -10.76 -10.49
C GLY A 103 5.87 -9.37 -11.07
N HIS A 104 6.91 -8.53 -11.14
CA HIS A 104 6.79 -7.18 -11.71
C HIS A 104 6.45 -7.24 -13.21
N TYR A 105 7.12 -8.11 -13.96
CA TYR A 105 6.84 -8.26 -15.39
C TYR A 105 5.43 -8.81 -15.65
N ARG A 106 4.97 -9.78 -14.86
CA ARG A 106 3.57 -10.27 -14.92
C ARG A 106 2.56 -9.15 -14.71
N LEU A 107 2.79 -8.26 -13.73
CA LEU A 107 1.92 -7.11 -13.51
C LEU A 107 1.94 -6.15 -14.69
N LEU A 108 3.13 -5.82 -15.21
CA LEU A 108 3.25 -4.94 -16.37
C LEU A 108 2.52 -5.50 -17.60
N CYS A 109 2.52 -6.82 -17.81
CA CYS A 109 1.78 -7.47 -18.89
C CYS A 109 0.26 -7.28 -18.79
N GLN A 110 -0.29 -6.96 -17.61
CA GLN A 110 -1.72 -6.66 -17.47
C GLN A 110 -2.09 -5.28 -18.02
N VAL A 111 -1.10 -4.41 -18.30
CA VAL A 111 -1.33 -3.07 -18.84
C VAL A 111 -1.36 -3.16 -20.36
N GLY A 112 -2.58 -3.12 -20.91
CA GLY A 112 -2.78 -3.29 -22.36
C GLY A 112 -2.26 -2.13 -23.23
N ASN A 113 -2.01 -0.94 -22.66
CA ASN A 113 -1.42 0.18 -23.40
C ASN A 113 0.13 0.14 -23.33
N GLU A 114 0.77 0.08 -24.49
CA GLU A 114 2.24 0.02 -24.65
C GLU A 114 2.95 1.18 -23.93
N SER A 115 2.54 2.42 -24.19
CA SER A 115 3.18 3.61 -23.65
C SER A 115 3.08 3.67 -22.13
N GLN A 116 1.92 3.36 -21.56
CA GLN A 116 1.72 3.30 -20.11
C GLN A 116 2.56 2.20 -19.47
N ARG A 117 2.63 1.02 -20.10
CA ARG A 117 3.45 -0.10 -19.64
C ARG A 117 4.93 0.26 -19.62
N GLN A 118 5.45 0.89 -20.68
CA GLN A 118 6.85 1.33 -20.73
C GLN A 118 7.16 2.45 -19.74
N ALA A 119 6.24 3.38 -19.52
CA ALA A 119 6.38 4.41 -18.49
C ALA A 119 6.46 3.81 -17.08
N LEU A 120 5.58 2.86 -16.77
CA LEU A 120 5.61 2.13 -15.50
C LEU A 120 6.90 1.32 -15.32
N LEU A 121 7.37 0.64 -16.37
CA LEU A 121 8.65 -0.08 -16.34
C LEU A 121 9.80 0.87 -15.96
N LYS A 122 9.92 2.00 -16.66
CA LYS A 122 10.98 2.99 -16.44
C LYS A 122 10.94 3.56 -15.02
N GLU A 123 9.76 3.94 -14.55
CA GLU A 123 9.60 4.48 -13.19
C GLU A 123 9.84 3.41 -12.12
N ALA A 124 9.39 2.17 -12.33
CA ALA A 124 9.62 1.06 -11.41
C ALA A 124 11.12 0.80 -11.22
N VAL A 125 11.89 0.80 -12.30
CA VAL A 125 13.36 0.66 -12.24
C VAL A 125 14.00 1.89 -11.57
N LYS A 126 13.62 3.10 -12.00
CA LYS A 126 14.20 4.35 -11.50
C LYS A 126 13.98 4.53 -9.99
N ARG A 127 12.79 4.19 -9.49
CA ARG A 127 12.40 4.36 -8.10
C ARG A 127 12.59 3.11 -7.25
N LYS A 128 13.10 2.02 -7.83
CA LYS A 128 13.27 0.71 -7.15
C LYS A 128 11.99 0.24 -6.48
N TRP A 129 10.88 0.27 -7.22
CA TRP A 129 9.58 -0.13 -6.69
C TRP A 129 9.58 -1.59 -6.26
N ARG A 130 8.91 -1.84 -5.14
CA ARG A 130 8.56 -3.21 -4.72
C ARG A 130 7.36 -3.68 -5.53
N TYR A 131 7.10 -4.98 -5.49
CA TYR A 131 5.97 -5.58 -6.20
C TYR A 131 4.65 -4.90 -5.85
N ALA A 132 4.40 -4.67 -4.56
CA ALA A 132 3.19 -4.01 -4.06
C ALA A 132 3.03 -2.58 -4.59
N ASP A 133 4.13 -1.84 -4.75
CA ASP A 133 4.09 -0.49 -5.30
C ASP A 133 3.56 -0.55 -6.74
N LEU A 134 4.16 -1.40 -7.58
CA LEU A 134 3.75 -1.56 -8.98
C LEU A 134 2.33 -2.10 -9.13
N GLU A 135 1.93 -3.05 -8.29
CA GLU A 135 0.60 -3.68 -8.32
C GLU A 135 -0.53 -2.65 -8.21
N ILE A 136 -0.39 -1.71 -7.28
CA ILE A 136 -1.37 -0.63 -7.06
C ILE A 136 -1.57 0.19 -8.35
N ARG A 137 -0.49 0.49 -9.07
CA ARG A 137 -0.50 1.32 -10.29
C ARG A 137 -1.13 0.55 -11.45
N VAL A 138 -0.80 -0.73 -11.60
CA VAL A 138 -1.37 -1.58 -12.65
C VAL A 138 -2.88 -1.75 -12.44
N ARG A 139 -3.30 -2.02 -11.19
CA ARG A 139 -4.72 -2.14 -10.85
C ARG A 139 -5.49 -0.84 -11.12
N SER A 140 -4.90 0.33 -10.80
CA SER A 140 -5.56 1.61 -11.06
C SER A 140 -5.74 1.90 -12.56
N ILE A 141 -4.73 1.62 -13.38
CA ILE A 141 -4.81 1.78 -14.85
C ILE A 141 -5.87 0.86 -15.44
N ASN A 142 -5.89 -0.42 -15.04
CA ASN A 142 -6.84 -1.39 -15.58
C ASN A 142 -8.28 -1.04 -15.17
N ALA A 143 -8.49 -0.55 -13.95
CA ALA A 143 -9.79 -0.06 -13.49
C ALA A 143 -10.24 1.21 -14.25
N ALA A 144 -9.32 2.05 -14.73
CA ALA A 144 -9.64 3.21 -15.56
C ALA A 144 -10.10 2.79 -16.98
N ARG A 145 -9.44 1.80 -17.60
CA ARG A 145 -9.83 1.26 -18.92
C ARG A 145 -11.22 0.65 -18.95
N VAL A 146 -11.61 -0.11 -17.92
CA VAL A 146 -12.96 -0.71 -17.83
C VAL A 146 -14.06 0.37 -17.86
N ARG A 147 -13.76 1.59 -17.40
CA ARG A 147 -14.70 2.73 -17.43
C ARG A 147 -14.76 3.44 -18.78
N GLU A 148 -13.62 3.63 -19.46
CA GLU A 148 -13.59 4.21 -20.81
C GLU A 148 -14.27 3.30 -21.85
N GLY A 149 -14.20 1.99 -21.67
CA GLY A 149 -14.97 1.04 -22.48
C GLY A 149 -16.48 1.05 -22.22
N ALA A 150 -16.92 1.57 -21.06
CA ALA A 150 -18.34 1.68 -20.70
C ALA A 150 -18.97 3.03 -21.07
N ASN A 151 -18.16 4.09 -21.21
CA ASN A 151 -18.58 5.42 -21.65
C ASN A 151 -17.77 5.82 -22.89
N GLY A 152 -18.25 5.45 -24.07
CA GLY A 152 -17.67 5.93 -25.34
C GLY A 152 -17.83 7.44 -25.48
N ASN A 153 -16.73 8.18 -25.32
CA ASN A 153 -16.25 9.27 -26.18
C ASN A 153 -15.03 9.93 -25.54
N GLY A 154 -13.93 9.99 -26.29
CA GLY A 154 -12.58 10.15 -25.78
C GLY A 154 -12.17 11.53 -25.27
N SER A 155 -11.07 11.55 -24.51
CA SER A 155 -9.80 12.13 -24.96
C SER A 155 -8.70 11.66 -24.02
N ALA A 156 -7.55 11.27 -24.61
CA ALA A 156 -6.37 10.89 -23.86
C ALA A 156 -5.73 12.14 -23.23
N GLY A 157 -6.19 12.51 -22.03
CA GLY A 157 -5.48 13.45 -21.18
C GLY A 157 -4.23 12.76 -20.61
N ALA A 158 -3.06 13.16 -21.10
CA ALA A 158 -1.79 12.75 -20.52
C ALA A 158 -1.77 13.10 -19.02
N MET A 159 -1.80 12.09 -18.14
CA MET A 159 -1.51 12.30 -16.73
C MET A 159 -0.05 12.73 -16.61
N ALA A 160 0.18 14.02 -16.37
CA ALA A 160 1.46 14.55 -15.95
C ALA A 160 1.89 13.84 -14.66
N LEU A 161 3.04 13.18 -14.70
CA LEU A 161 3.70 12.60 -13.52
C LEU A 161 4.04 13.74 -12.54
N VAL A 162 3.22 13.87 -11.49
CA VAL A 162 3.47 14.79 -10.38
C VAL A 162 4.85 14.44 -9.76
N PRO A 163 5.69 15.44 -9.41
CA PRO A 163 6.99 15.20 -8.77
C PRO A 163 6.83 14.34 -7.52
N ALA A 164 7.79 13.45 -7.28
CA ALA A 164 7.78 12.55 -6.13
C ALA A 164 7.78 13.34 -4.82
N ALA A 165 6.60 13.57 -4.24
CA ALA A 165 6.47 14.12 -2.91
C ALA A 165 7.26 13.24 -1.93
N ARG A 166 7.97 13.87 -0.99
CA ARG A 166 8.68 13.17 0.09
C ARG A 166 7.70 12.16 0.74
N PRO A 167 8.11 10.92 1.05
CA PRO A 167 7.21 9.95 1.67
C PRO A 167 6.66 10.44 3.02
N LEU A 168 5.40 10.11 3.31
CA LEU A 168 4.81 10.28 4.63
C LEU A 168 5.40 9.24 5.58
N ALA A 169 5.87 9.69 6.74
CA ALA A 169 6.19 8.78 7.84
C ALA A 169 4.86 8.24 8.41
N PRO A 170 4.62 6.92 8.36
CA PRO A 170 3.41 6.33 8.90
C PRO A 170 3.39 6.46 10.43
N LYS A 171 2.23 6.82 10.97
CA LYS A 171 1.92 6.82 12.40
C LYS A 171 1.04 5.62 12.69
N ARG A 172 1.66 4.58 13.24
CA ARG A 172 1.00 3.35 13.63
C ARG A 172 1.59 2.87 14.95
N GLY A 173 0.74 2.79 15.97
CA GLY A 173 1.05 2.18 17.24
C GLY A 173 0.52 0.75 17.31
N THR A 174 0.15 0.35 18.53
CA THR A 174 -0.36 -0.99 18.81
C THR A 174 -1.88 -0.92 19.05
N PRO A 175 -2.71 -1.62 18.25
CA PRO A 175 -4.15 -1.62 18.45
C PRO A 175 -4.59 -1.99 19.87
N GLY A 176 -5.61 -1.28 20.38
CA GLY A 176 -6.26 -1.58 21.66
C GLY A 176 -5.45 -1.24 22.90
N LEU A 177 -4.45 -0.36 22.78
CA LEU A 177 -3.76 0.23 23.93
C LEU A 177 -4.35 1.61 24.26
N HIS A 178 -4.53 1.85 25.55
CA HIS A 178 -5.21 3.03 26.08
C HIS A 178 -4.42 3.67 27.21
N LEU A 179 -4.52 4.99 27.34
CA LEU A 179 -3.90 5.75 28.42
C LEU A 179 -4.90 5.93 29.55
N ILE A 180 -4.47 5.79 30.80
CA ILE A 180 -5.26 6.22 31.96
C ILE A 180 -5.07 7.71 32.16
N VAL A 181 -6.18 8.43 32.21
CA VAL A 181 -6.25 9.88 32.37
C VAL A 181 -7.17 10.23 33.53
N ASP A 182 -6.97 11.41 34.12
CA ASP A 182 -7.93 12.03 35.01
C ASP A 182 -8.35 13.38 34.42
N ARG A 183 -9.66 13.59 34.30
CA ARG A 183 -10.27 14.81 33.73
C ARG A 183 -11.09 15.58 34.78
N GLY A 184 -10.83 15.36 36.07
CA GLY A 184 -11.53 15.99 37.19
C GLY A 184 -12.67 15.15 37.76
N GLY A 185 -12.86 13.92 37.26
CA GLY A 185 -13.89 12.98 37.71
C GLY A 185 -13.31 11.66 38.26
N GLY A 186 -12.00 11.59 38.48
CA GLY A 186 -11.28 10.37 38.83
C GLY A 186 -10.66 9.67 37.61
N PRO A 187 -9.86 8.61 37.84
CA PRO A 187 -9.11 7.95 36.79
C PRO A 187 -10.05 7.19 35.84
N ALA A 188 -9.79 7.35 34.54
CA ALA A 188 -10.55 6.76 33.46
C ALA A 188 -9.62 6.31 32.33
N VAL A 189 -10.02 5.29 31.60
CA VAL A 189 -9.35 4.85 30.37
C VAL A 189 -9.77 5.77 29.24
N ASP A 190 -8.80 6.41 28.58
CA ASP A 190 -9.00 7.22 27.38
C ASP A 190 -9.18 6.29 26.16
N LEU A 191 -10.40 6.23 25.65
CA LEU A 191 -10.74 5.44 24.46
C LEU A 191 -10.42 6.21 23.16
N GLY A 192 -9.93 7.44 23.27
CA GLY A 192 -9.84 8.40 22.17
C GLY A 192 -11.20 9.01 21.85
N PHE A 193 -11.24 9.87 20.84
CA PHE A 193 -12.49 10.48 20.34
C PHE A 193 -13.31 11.24 21.40
N LYS A 194 -12.65 11.74 22.46
CA LYS A 194 -13.28 12.35 23.64
C LYS A 194 -14.20 11.38 24.41
N LEU A 195 -14.00 10.07 24.24
CA LEU A 195 -14.67 9.00 24.99
C LEU A 195 -13.77 8.50 26.11
N TYR A 196 -14.34 8.39 27.31
CA TYR A 196 -13.63 7.96 28.51
C TYR A 196 -14.44 6.89 29.22
N ARG A 197 -13.77 5.83 29.66
CA ARG A 197 -14.37 4.79 30.50
C ARG A 197 -13.85 4.93 31.93
N PRO A 198 -14.68 5.36 32.90
CA PRO A 198 -14.27 5.45 34.30
C PRO A 198 -13.77 4.09 34.82
N LEU A 199 -12.71 4.12 35.64
CA LEU A 199 -12.29 2.94 36.39
C LEU A 199 -13.24 2.69 37.57
N THR A 200 -13.48 1.41 37.89
CA THR A 200 -14.15 1.07 39.15
C THR A 200 -13.27 1.43 40.35
N ALA A 201 -13.85 1.54 41.54
CA ALA A 201 -13.09 1.83 42.76
C ALA A 201 -11.97 0.80 43.04
N GLU A 202 -12.16 -0.47 42.66
CA GLU A 202 -11.13 -1.50 42.75
C GLU A 202 -10.01 -1.29 41.72
N GLN A 203 -10.38 -1.01 40.46
CA GLN A 203 -9.41 -0.73 39.40
C GLN A 203 -8.60 0.53 39.70
N ALA A 204 -9.24 1.59 40.21
CA ALA A 204 -8.59 2.84 40.59
C ALA A 204 -7.56 2.69 41.74
N ARG A 205 -7.60 1.59 42.51
CA ARG A 205 -6.56 1.25 43.50
C ARG A 205 -5.34 0.57 42.88
N ARG A 206 -5.50 -0.01 41.67
CA ARG A 206 -4.50 -0.84 40.99
C ARG A 206 -3.79 -0.11 39.86
N PHE A 207 -4.39 0.95 39.34
CA PHE A 207 -3.87 1.69 38.18
C PHE A 207 -3.87 3.19 38.45
N ALA A 208 -2.82 3.86 38.01
CA ALA A 208 -2.64 5.31 38.14
C ALA A 208 -2.69 6.03 36.78
N THR A 209 -2.94 7.34 36.84
CA THR A 209 -2.88 8.23 35.68
C THR A 209 -1.51 8.21 35.01
N GLY A 210 -1.49 8.12 33.68
CA GLY A 210 -0.27 8.04 32.87
C GLY A 210 0.12 6.62 32.48
N GLU A 211 -0.46 5.59 33.12
CA GLU A 211 -0.24 4.19 32.74
C GLU A 211 -0.92 3.84 31.42
N ILE A 212 -0.29 2.93 30.66
CA ILE A 212 -0.84 2.38 29.43
C ILE A 212 -1.37 0.98 29.70
N VAL A 213 -2.62 0.76 29.31
CA VAL A 213 -3.37 -0.45 29.63
C VAL A 213 -4.08 -1.01 28.41
N ARG A 214 -4.47 -2.29 28.51
CA ARG A 214 -5.38 -2.95 27.57
C ARG A 214 -6.66 -3.35 28.28
N LEU A 215 -7.79 -3.18 27.57
CA LEU A 215 -9.09 -3.66 28.01
C LEU A 215 -9.31 -5.10 27.53
N GLY A 216 -9.79 -5.97 28.43
CA GLY A 216 -10.31 -7.29 28.07
C GLY A 216 -11.82 -7.26 27.80
N ASP A 217 -12.29 -8.29 27.09
CA ASP A 217 -13.70 -8.48 26.72
C ASP A 217 -14.63 -8.60 27.95
N ASP A 218 -14.09 -9.07 29.07
CA ASP A 218 -14.73 -9.19 30.39
C ASP A 218 -14.73 -7.87 31.18
N GLY A 219 -14.26 -6.79 30.58
CA GLY A 219 -14.09 -5.50 31.25
C GLY A 219 -12.84 -5.43 32.14
N SER A 220 -11.98 -6.44 32.15
CA SER A 220 -10.69 -6.39 32.85
C SER A 220 -9.79 -5.29 32.27
N VAL A 221 -8.93 -4.73 33.13
CA VAL A 221 -7.88 -3.77 32.75
C VAL A 221 -6.56 -4.42 33.08
N ARG A 222 -5.61 -4.40 32.15
CA ARG A 222 -4.29 -5.02 32.33
C ARG A 222 -3.20 -4.03 31.96
N HIS A 223 -2.14 -3.98 32.77
CA HIS A 223 -0.94 -3.23 32.44
C HIS A 223 -0.27 -3.85 31.22
N VAL A 224 0.36 -3.02 30.40
CA VAL A 224 1.15 -3.47 29.25
C VAL A 224 2.56 -2.93 29.41
N ASP A 225 3.47 -3.82 29.78
CA ASP A 225 4.88 -3.48 29.95
C ASP A 225 5.47 -2.98 28.63
N GLU A 226 6.45 -2.07 28.72
CA GLU A 226 7.21 -1.51 27.59
C GLU A 226 6.40 -0.66 26.58
N ALA A 227 5.08 -0.52 26.75
CA ALA A 227 4.26 0.33 25.89
C ALA A 227 4.62 1.81 26.07
N THR A 228 4.63 2.55 24.96
CA THR A 228 4.95 3.98 24.94
C THR A 228 3.78 4.81 24.43
N LYS A 229 3.87 6.14 24.56
CA LYS A 229 2.87 7.04 23.97
C LYS A 229 2.77 6.93 22.43
N ALA A 230 3.79 6.37 21.75
CA ALA A 230 3.75 6.12 20.31
C ALA A 230 2.81 4.96 19.94
N ASP A 231 2.49 4.10 20.90
CA ASP A 231 1.60 2.95 20.70
C ASP A 231 0.12 3.31 20.77
N LEU A 232 -0.22 4.47 21.34
CA LEU A 232 -1.59 4.90 21.61
C LEU A 232 -2.33 5.33 20.33
N PHE A 233 -3.66 5.46 20.46
CA PHE A 233 -4.56 5.97 19.42
C PHE A 233 -4.50 5.18 18.11
N THR A 234 -4.24 3.88 18.22
CA THR A 234 -4.29 2.94 17.11
C THR A 234 -5.43 1.96 17.33
N TYR A 235 -6.22 1.71 16.30
CA TYR A 235 -7.48 0.97 16.42
C TYR A 235 -7.65 -0.03 15.27
N ALA A 236 -8.29 -1.16 15.58
CA ALA A 236 -8.92 -1.98 14.56
C ALA A 236 -10.22 -1.32 14.12
N ALA A 237 -10.49 -1.35 12.83
CA ALA A 237 -11.64 -0.66 12.26
C ALA A 237 -12.14 -1.33 10.98
N VAL A 238 -13.40 -1.07 10.63
CA VAL A 238 -14.05 -1.60 9.42
C VAL A 238 -14.57 -0.44 8.59
N VAL A 239 -14.20 -0.42 7.31
CA VAL A 239 -14.64 0.63 6.39
C VAL A 239 -16.14 0.52 6.15
N ARG A 240 -16.88 1.60 6.37
CA ARG A 240 -18.30 1.68 6.01
C ARG A 240 -18.48 2.18 4.58
N ARG A 241 -17.86 3.32 4.27
CA ARG A 241 -17.89 3.91 2.93
C ARG A 241 -16.80 4.96 2.75
N VAL A 242 -16.45 5.19 1.50
CA VAL A 242 -15.59 6.30 1.09
C VAL A 242 -16.46 7.50 0.72
N VAL A 243 -16.24 8.63 1.41
CA VAL A 243 -16.95 9.89 1.12
C VAL A 243 -16.30 10.54 -0.10
N ASP A 244 -15.00 10.81 0.00
CA ASP A 244 -14.18 11.54 -0.97
C ASP A 244 -12.82 10.85 -1.13
N GLY A 245 -11.89 11.40 -1.92
CA GLY A 245 -10.54 10.82 -2.09
C GLY A 245 -9.76 10.67 -0.78
N ASP A 246 -9.92 11.61 0.15
CA ASP A 246 -9.19 11.65 1.42
C ASP A 246 -10.11 11.53 2.64
N THR A 247 -11.39 11.21 2.46
CA THR A 247 -12.36 11.27 3.55
C THR A 247 -13.21 9.99 3.56
N ILE A 248 -13.25 9.32 4.70
CA ILE A 248 -13.90 8.01 4.88
C ILE A 248 -14.83 8.02 6.09
N VAL A 249 -15.88 7.19 6.04
CA VAL A 249 -16.68 6.81 7.22
C VAL A 249 -16.28 5.41 7.60
N ILE A 250 -15.99 5.22 8.88
CA ILE A 250 -15.38 4.00 9.40
C ILE A 250 -15.98 3.66 10.75
N ALA A 251 -16.18 2.37 11.01
CA ALA A 251 -16.56 1.85 12.32
C ALA A 251 -15.28 1.43 13.05
N ILE A 252 -15.04 2.02 14.21
CA ILE A 252 -13.81 1.90 14.99
C ILE A 252 -14.15 1.12 16.26
N GLU A 253 -13.42 0.04 16.53
CA GLU A 253 -13.53 -0.64 17.82
C GLU A 253 -12.69 0.11 18.84
N VAL A 254 -13.36 0.91 19.69
CA VAL A 254 -12.71 1.78 20.69
C VAL A 254 -12.51 1.07 22.03
N ALA A 255 -13.23 -0.01 22.27
CA ALA A 255 -13.02 -0.98 23.34
C ALA A 255 -13.62 -2.32 22.87
N PRO A 256 -13.26 -3.47 23.46
CA PRO A 256 -13.82 -4.77 23.06
C PRO A 256 -15.36 -4.75 22.98
N GLY A 257 -15.90 -5.02 21.79
CA GLY A 257 -17.34 -5.03 21.54
C GLY A 257 -18.02 -3.65 21.50
N VAL A 258 -17.28 -2.55 21.68
CA VAL A 258 -17.80 -1.18 21.63
C VAL A 258 -17.32 -0.50 20.35
N TRP A 259 -18.27 -0.17 19.48
CA TRP A 259 -18.01 0.39 18.15
C TRP A 259 -18.44 1.85 18.08
N LEU A 260 -17.56 2.71 17.58
CA LEU A 260 -17.81 4.11 17.25
C LEU A 260 -17.79 4.28 15.73
N GLU A 261 -18.86 4.81 15.13
CA GLU A 261 -18.84 5.21 13.73
C GLU A 261 -18.43 6.67 13.62
N GLU A 262 -17.35 6.95 12.89
CA GLU A 262 -16.78 8.29 12.79
C GLU A 262 -16.36 8.62 11.35
N LYS A 263 -16.36 9.92 11.03
CA LYS A 263 -15.85 10.42 9.75
C LYS A 263 -14.41 10.87 9.91
N LEU A 264 -13.48 10.19 9.24
CA LEU A 264 -12.05 10.50 9.30
C LEU A 264 -11.56 11.13 8.00
N ARG A 265 -10.61 12.06 8.13
CA ARG A 265 -9.82 12.58 7.00
C ARG A 265 -8.42 11.99 7.02
N LEU A 266 -7.87 11.66 5.86
CA LEU A 266 -6.52 11.13 5.75
C LEU A 266 -5.49 12.22 6.08
N ARG A 267 -4.57 11.89 6.97
CA ARG A 267 -3.51 12.78 7.41
C ARG A 267 -2.45 12.98 6.32
N GLY A 268 -1.94 14.21 6.22
CA GLY A 268 -0.73 14.50 5.46
C GLY A 268 -0.95 14.69 3.95
N LEU A 269 -2.20 14.70 3.50
CA LEU A 269 -2.55 14.80 2.09
C LEU A 269 -3.84 15.60 1.87
N ASP A 270 -4.02 16.05 0.64
CA ASP A 270 -5.22 16.74 0.17
C ASP A 270 -5.60 16.21 -1.21
N CYS A 271 -6.81 15.70 -1.36
CA CYS A 271 -7.32 15.26 -2.66
C CYS A 271 -7.96 16.42 -3.42
N PRO A 272 -7.96 16.41 -4.76
CA PRO A 272 -8.69 17.39 -5.55
C PRO A 272 -10.19 17.38 -5.26
N GLU A 273 -10.84 18.52 -5.49
CA GLU A 273 -12.25 18.73 -5.18
C GLU A 273 -13.17 17.71 -5.89
N MET A 274 -14.19 17.21 -5.18
CA MET A 274 -15.08 16.15 -5.70
C MET A 274 -15.88 16.52 -6.96
N THR A 275 -16.03 17.82 -7.22
CA THR A 275 -16.66 18.34 -8.44
C THR A 275 -15.79 18.13 -9.68
N THR A 276 -14.47 18.00 -9.50
CA THR A 276 -13.49 17.83 -10.58
C THR A 276 -13.36 16.36 -11.04
N PRO A 277 -12.96 16.12 -12.31
CA PRO A 277 -12.61 14.77 -12.78
C PRO A 277 -11.55 14.08 -11.92
N GLU A 278 -10.57 14.84 -11.44
CA GLU A 278 -9.44 14.38 -10.63
C GLU A 278 -9.89 13.96 -9.23
N GLY A 279 -10.78 14.73 -8.59
CA GLY A 279 -11.34 14.38 -7.28
C GLY A 279 -12.19 13.11 -7.34
N LYS A 280 -12.98 12.96 -8.40
CA LYS A 280 -13.70 11.71 -8.69
C LYS A 280 -12.74 10.55 -8.91
N ALA A 281 -11.58 10.77 -9.54
CA ALA A 281 -10.55 9.75 -9.72
C ALA A 281 -9.90 9.35 -8.39
N ALA A 282 -9.59 10.31 -7.52
CA ALA A 282 -9.05 10.07 -6.19
C ALA A 282 -10.02 9.25 -5.33
N LYS A 283 -11.31 9.62 -5.30
CA LYS A 283 -12.35 8.84 -4.60
C LYS A 283 -12.42 7.39 -5.10
N ARG A 284 -12.39 7.17 -6.42
CA ARG A 284 -12.41 5.81 -6.99
C ARG A 284 -11.16 5.02 -6.63
N PHE A 285 -10.00 5.66 -6.58
CA PHE A 285 -8.77 5.04 -6.11
C PHE A 285 -8.91 4.57 -4.65
N THR A 286 -9.44 5.43 -3.78
CA THR A 286 -9.68 5.09 -2.38
C THR A 286 -10.70 3.96 -2.23
N ILE A 287 -11.80 3.97 -2.98
CA ILE A 287 -12.81 2.87 -3.00
C ILE A 287 -12.17 1.54 -3.41
N ALA A 288 -11.29 1.54 -4.41
CA ALA A 288 -10.66 0.31 -4.88
C ALA A 288 -9.73 -0.33 -3.83
N LEU A 289 -9.20 0.46 -2.90
CA LEU A 289 -8.34 -0.01 -1.81
C LEU A 289 -9.12 -0.26 -0.51
N LEU A 290 -10.24 0.43 -0.33
CA LEU A 290 -11.10 0.39 0.85
C LEU A 290 -12.55 0.04 0.44
N ALA A 291 -12.76 -1.16 -0.07
CA ALA A 291 -14.12 -1.64 -0.29
C ALA A 291 -14.88 -1.68 1.05
N PRO A 292 -16.18 -1.32 1.08
CA PRO A 292 -17.01 -1.44 2.27
C PRO A 292 -16.89 -2.85 2.90
N GLY A 293 -16.74 -2.91 4.21
CA GLY A 293 -16.57 -4.16 4.98
C GLY A 293 -15.11 -4.62 5.13
N ILE A 294 -14.14 -4.00 4.46
CA ILE A 294 -12.72 -4.33 4.68
C ILE A 294 -12.27 -3.89 6.08
N ALA A 295 -11.61 -4.81 6.78
CA ALA A 295 -10.92 -4.53 8.03
C ALA A 295 -9.59 -3.82 7.78
N VAL A 296 -9.32 -2.79 8.58
CA VAL A 296 -8.12 -1.94 8.51
C VAL A 296 -7.60 -1.65 9.91
N THR A 297 -6.32 -1.29 10.00
CA THR A 297 -5.77 -0.62 11.18
C THR A 297 -5.72 0.87 10.90
N ILE A 298 -6.12 1.70 11.87
CA ILE A 298 -5.99 3.15 11.78
C ILE A 298 -5.14 3.69 12.92
N GLY A 299 -4.29 4.67 12.64
CA GLY A 299 -3.63 5.50 13.64
C GLY A 299 -4.20 6.90 13.58
N THR A 300 -4.83 7.38 14.65
CA THR A 300 -5.47 8.70 14.66
C THR A 300 -4.62 9.74 15.36
N THR A 301 -4.84 10.99 14.98
CA THR A 301 -4.20 12.17 15.58
C THR A 301 -5.26 13.21 15.90
N LYS A 302 -4.86 14.27 16.61
CA LYS A 302 -5.76 15.34 17.05
C LYS A 302 -6.59 15.89 15.88
N PRO A 303 -7.84 16.34 16.15
CA PRO A 303 -8.68 16.96 15.15
C PRO A 303 -7.99 18.14 14.46
N ASP A 304 -8.28 18.34 13.18
CA ASP A 304 -7.85 19.52 12.43
C ASP A 304 -8.65 20.78 12.83
N LYS A 305 -8.40 21.90 12.13
CA LYS A 305 -9.09 23.18 12.37
C LYS A 305 -10.61 23.15 12.17
N TYR A 306 -11.15 22.08 11.58
CA TYR A 306 -12.58 21.87 11.37
C TYR A 306 -13.14 20.77 12.29
N ASP A 307 -12.43 20.46 13.38
CA ASP A 307 -12.74 19.40 14.35
C ASP A 307 -12.88 17.99 13.72
N ARG A 308 -12.16 17.74 12.60
CA ARG A 308 -12.16 16.43 11.94
C ARG A 308 -10.94 15.63 12.37
N TYR A 309 -11.14 14.39 12.79
CA TYR A 309 -10.03 13.49 13.13
C TYR A 309 -9.19 13.15 11.89
N LEU A 310 -7.87 13.28 12.04
CA LEU A 310 -6.90 12.92 11.02
C LEU A 310 -6.37 11.51 11.26
N ALA A 311 -6.33 10.68 10.21
CA ALA A 311 -5.94 9.28 10.32
C ALA A 311 -4.89 8.86 9.29
N ASP A 312 -4.01 7.97 9.72
CA ASP A 312 -3.25 7.07 8.84
C ASP A 312 -4.00 5.74 8.75
N VAL A 313 -4.20 5.24 7.53
CA VAL A 313 -4.97 4.00 7.29
C VAL A 313 -4.10 2.92 6.68
N PHE A 314 -4.12 1.74 7.29
CA PHE A 314 -3.34 0.57 6.91
C PHE A 314 -4.26 -0.60 6.56
N VAL A 315 -4.12 -1.13 5.34
CA VAL A 315 -4.92 -2.24 4.82
C VAL A 315 -4.07 -3.51 4.79
N ALA A 316 -4.54 -4.60 5.39
CA ALA A 316 -3.82 -5.87 5.37
C ALA A 316 -3.74 -6.44 3.95
N THR A 317 -2.54 -6.82 3.50
CA THR A 317 -2.30 -7.34 2.13
C THR A 317 -2.04 -8.84 2.07
N GLY A 318 -1.98 -9.52 3.23
CA GLY A 318 -1.66 -10.95 3.33
C GLY A 318 -0.18 -11.31 3.08
N ALA A 319 0.64 -10.36 2.60
CA ALA A 319 2.06 -10.55 2.26
C ALA A 319 3.04 -10.08 3.37
N GLY A 320 2.54 -9.77 4.57
CA GLY A 320 3.33 -9.34 5.73
C GLY A 320 3.54 -7.83 5.87
N ASP A 321 3.43 -7.06 4.79
CA ASP A 321 3.46 -5.59 4.82
C ASP A 321 2.05 -5.02 4.56
N ASP A 322 1.52 -4.24 5.50
CA ASP A 322 0.25 -3.55 5.28
C ASP A 322 0.40 -2.39 4.28
N LEU A 323 -0.63 -2.20 3.47
CA LEU A 323 -0.73 -1.08 2.54
C LEU A 323 -1.05 0.20 3.31
N PHE A 324 -0.12 1.17 3.29
CA PHE A 324 -0.37 2.52 3.81
C PHE A 324 -1.12 3.38 2.78
N LEU A 325 -2.42 3.55 2.97
CA LEU A 325 -3.32 4.22 2.03
C LEU A 325 -2.91 5.67 1.72
N ASN A 326 -2.53 6.44 2.75
CA ASN A 326 -2.20 7.85 2.58
C ASN A 326 -1.02 8.03 1.61
N GLN A 327 0.02 7.21 1.78
CA GLN A 327 1.16 7.20 0.88
C GLN A 327 0.78 6.68 -0.51
N ALA A 328 -0.14 5.71 -0.60
CA ALA A 328 -0.63 5.21 -1.88
C ALA A 328 -1.31 6.31 -2.69
N LEU A 329 -2.15 7.15 -2.08
CA LEU A 329 -2.79 8.30 -2.75
C LEU A 329 -1.76 9.29 -3.30
N LEU A 330 -0.80 9.72 -2.49
CA LEU A 330 0.27 10.63 -2.91
C LEU A 330 1.10 10.06 -4.05
N ALA A 331 1.56 8.81 -3.90
CA ALA A 331 2.46 8.19 -4.84
C ALA A 331 1.77 7.72 -6.15
N ASN A 332 0.45 7.91 -6.27
CA ASN A 332 -0.31 7.71 -7.50
C ASN A 332 -0.87 9.04 -8.06
N GLY A 333 -0.49 10.19 -7.51
CA GLY A 333 -0.93 11.50 -7.99
C GLY A 333 -2.41 11.79 -7.74
N HIS A 334 -3.04 11.07 -6.81
CA HIS A 334 -4.43 11.29 -6.42
C HIS A 334 -4.58 12.29 -5.28
N ALA A 335 -3.47 12.70 -4.69
CA ALA A 335 -3.43 13.72 -3.66
C ALA A 335 -2.11 14.49 -3.73
N VAL A 336 -2.10 15.70 -3.16
CA VAL A 336 -0.90 16.49 -2.89
C VAL A 336 -0.54 16.41 -1.42
N ARG A 337 0.75 16.50 -1.09
CA ARG A 337 1.22 16.42 0.30
C ARG A 337 0.83 17.71 1.04
N LYS A 338 0.31 17.57 2.25
CA LYS A 338 -0.11 18.68 3.11
C LYS A 338 0.39 18.44 4.53
N ASP A 339 1.57 18.98 4.83
CA ASP A 339 2.28 18.73 6.09
C ASP A 339 1.71 19.49 7.28
N ALA A 340 1.00 20.58 7.03
CA ALA A 340 0.35 21.38 8.05
C ALA A 340 -1.03 21.84 7.58
N TRP A 341 -2.04 21.63 8.42
CA TRP A 341 -3.27 22.41 8.38
C TRP A 341 -3.03 23.66 9.23
N GLU A 342 -2.03 24.46 8.86
CA GLU A 342 -1.57 25.62 9.64
C GLU A 342 -2.57 26.80 9.56
N PHE A 343 -2.53 27.66 10.58
CA PHE A 343 -3.31 28.89 10.76
C PHE A 343 -3.14 29.96 9.65
N ALA A 344 -2.37 29.69 8.58
CA ALA A 344 -1.83 30.70 7.66
C ALA A 344 -2.78 31.17 6.53
N ASP A 345 -4.00 30.65 6.42
CA ASP A 345 -4.98 31.09 5.39
C ASP A 345 -5.84 32.29 5.81
N TRP A 346 -5.46 33.02 6.87
CA TRP A 346 -6.06 34.33 7.12
C TRP A 346 -5.20 35.42 6.49
N ASP A 347 -5.56 35.77 5.26
CA ASP A 347 -5.19 37.04 4.66
C ASP A 347 -5.84 38.16 5.49
N LYS A 348 -5.06 38.70 6.42
CA LYS A 348 -5.40 39.82 7.29
C LYS A 348 -5.50 41.15 6.50
N ASN A 349 -5.35 41.14 5.16
CA ASN A 349 -5.29 42.34 4.30
C ASN A 349 -6.29 42.38 3.11
N ARG A 350 -7.50 41.78 3.21
CA ARG A 350 -8.59 42.03 2.22
C ARG A 350 -9.78 42.85 2.74
N VAL A 351 -9.52 43.81 3.62
CA VAL A 351 -10.49 44.88 3.95
C VAL A 351 -9.78 46.24 3.92
N ALA A 352 -9.27 46.63 2.74
CA ALA A 352 -8.82 48.00 2.49
C ALA A 352 -8.72 48.30 0.99
N GLU A 353 -9.69 47.89 0.17
CA GLU A 353 -9.80 48.38 -1.22
C GLU A 353 -11.18 48.02 -1.77
N ASN A 354 -12.17 48.81 -1.35
CA ASN A 354 -13.39 49.16 -2.08
C ASN A 354 -14.33 49.93 -1.15
N VAL A 355 -13.88 51.13 -0.77
CA VAL A 355 -14.76 52.25 -0.45
C VAL A 355 -14.37 53.36 -1.42
N ARG A 356 -15.14 53.47 -2.49
CA ARG A 356 -15.51 54.73 -3.11
C ARG A 356 -16.98 54.67 -3.45
#